data_AF-A0A229T7S8-F1
#
_entry.id   AF-A0A229T7S8-F1
#
_cell.length_a   1.000
_cell.length_b   1.000
_cell.length_c   1.000
_cell.angle_alpha   90.00
_cell.angle_beta   90.00
_cell.angle_gamma   90.00
#
_symmetry.space_group_name_H-M   'P 1'
#
loop_
_entity.id
_entity.type
_entity.pdbx_description
1 polymer ?
#
loop_
_entity_poly.entity_id
_entity_poly.type
_entity_poly.pdbx_seq_one_letter_code
_entity_poly.pdbx_strand_id
1 'polypeptide(L)'
;MPSREFESAAASFKRIGQDAVTHARRVAGNAKARSLRRHSENAELLKNSGRGAKSADPTPGSLRAAAERFRRARGLAVPDPVPSRSQLPPDAPRPGDDEEDFSQMRIMKRDR
;
A
#
# COMPACT_ATOMS: atom_id res chain seq x y z
N MET A 1 26.36 16.31 49.00
CA MET A 1 24.90 16.11 48.99
C MET A 1 24.40 16.18 47.55
N PRO A 2 24.22 15.03 46.86
CA PRO A 2 23.92 14.98 45.43
C PRO A 2 22.41 15.13 45.08
N SER A 3 21.53 15.35 46.05
CA SER A 3 20.07 15.32 45.87
C SER A 3 19.53 16.31 44.84
N ARG A 4 20.06 17.54 44.80
CA ARG A 4 19.59 18.59 43.86
C ARG A 4 19.88 18.28 42.40
N GLU A 5 21.01 17.62 42.12
CA GLU A 5 21.39 17.23 40.76
C GLU A 5 20.49 16.10 40.25
N PHE A 6 20.18 15.13 41.11
CA PHE A 6 19.23 14.06 40.80
C PHE A 6 17.81 14.59 40.54
N GLU A 7 17.34 15.53 41.36
CA GLU A 7 16.03 16.17 41.15
C GLU A 7 15.97 16.93 39.81
N SER A 8 17.05 17.63 39.45
CA SER A 8 17.17 18.34 38.17
C SER A 8 17.24 17.39 36.97
N ALA A 9 17.98 16.29 37.09
CA ALA A 9 18.04 15.25 36.07
C ALA A 9 16.67 14.57 35.86
N ALA A 10 15.95 14.27 36.95
CA ALA A 10 14.62 13.70 36.89
C ALA A 10 13.59 14.66 36.24
N ALA A 11 13.67 15.96 36.55
CA ALA A 11 12.83 16.98 35.92
C ALA A 11 13.13 17.10 34.41
N SER A 12 14.41 17.09 34.03
CA SER A 12 14.84 17.15 32.64
C SER A 12 14.38 15.93 31.84
N PHE A 13 14.51 14.73 32.41
CA PHE A 13 14.05 13.50 31.79
C PHE A 13 12.53 13.52 31.53
N LYS A 14 11.73 13.96 32.53
CA LYS A 14 10.28 14.11 32.37
C LYS A 14 9.93 15.07 31.24
N ARG A 15 10.61 16.22 31.16
CA ARG A 15 10.41 17.19 30.07
C ARG A 15 10.74 16.59 28.71
N ILE A 16 11.90 15.95 28.57
CA ILE A 16 12.31 15.29 27.32
C ILE A 16 11.29 14.24 26.90
N GLY A 17 10.79 13.44 27.84
CA GLY A 17 9.73 12.45 27.57
C GLY A 17 8.45 13.09 27.05
N GLN A 18 7.99 14.17 27.66
CA GLN A 18 6.80 14.91 27.22
C GLN A 18 6.98 15.51 25.82
N ASP A 19 8.15 16.10 25.55
CA ASP A 19 8.49 16.66 24.25
C ASP A 19 8.53 15.57 23.16
N ALA A 20 9.14 14.42 23.47
CA ALA A 20 9.22 13.28 22.56
C ALA A 20 7.83 12.73 22.20
N VAL A 21 6.94 12.57 23.19
CA VAL A 21 5.56 12.12 22.95
C VAL A 21 4.79 13.13 22.10
N THR A 22 4.94 14.43 22.38
CA THR A 22 4.29 15.50 21.62
C THR A 22 4.76 15.51 20.16
N HIS A 23 6.07 15.39 19.95
CA HIS A 23 6.66 15.28 18.63
C HIS A 23 6.14 14.04 17.88
N ALA A 24 6.15 12.87 18.52
CA ALA A 24 5.66 11.63 17.92
C ALA A 24 4.19 11.72 17.48
N ARG A 25 3.33 12.30 18.34
CA ARG A 25 1.91 12.53 18.00
C ARG A 25 1.76 13.46 16.78
N ARG A 26 2.54 14.55 16.72
CA ARG A 26 2.55 15.46 15.57
C ARG A 26 2.98 14.75 14.29
N VAL A 27 4.06 13.98 14.33
CA VAL A 27 4.56 13.23 13.17
C VAL A 27 3.55 12.21 12.68
N ALA A 28 2.96 11.42 13.58
CA ALA A 28 1.93 10.45 13.24
C ALA A 28 0.69 11.13 12.63
N GLY A 29 0.24 12.26 13.20
CA GLY A 29 -0.86 13.05 12.66
C GLY A 29 -0.56 13.56 11.24
N ASN A 30 0.64 14.09 11.01
CA ASN A 30 1.07 14.56 9.70
C ASN A 30 1.18 13.44 8.66
N ALA A 31 1.69 12.27 9.06
CA ALA A 31 1.75 11.09 8.21
C ALA A 31 0.34 10.62 7.81
N LYS A 32 -0.59 10.56 8.77
CA LYS A 32 -2.00 10.23 8.52
C LYS A 32 -2.65 11.24 7.56
N ALA A 33 -2.47 12.53 7.78
CA ALA A 33 -3.00 13.57 6.91
C ALA A 33 -2.45 13.46 5.48
N ARG A 34 -1.15 13.15 5.34
CA ARG A 34 -0.52 12.92 4.03
C ARG A 34 -1.08 11.69 3.33
N SER A 35 -1.24 10.59 4.07
CA SER A 35 -1.85 9.36 3.55
C SER A 35 -3.28 9.62 3.03
N LEU A 36 -4.10 10.32 3.82
CA LEU A 36 -5.47 10.67 3.42
C LEU A 36 -5.51 11.52 2.14
N ARG A 37 -4.61 12.51 2.00
CA ARG A 37 -4.50 13.29 0.75
C ARG A 37 -4.14 12.41 -0.44
N ARG A 38 -3.17 11.51 -0.28
CA ARG A 38 -2.79 10.55 -1.33
C ARG A 38 -3.94 9.61 -1.69
N HIS A 39 -4.72 9.16 -0.71
CA HIS A 39 -5.92 8.36 -0.98
C HIS A 39 -6.95 9.15 -1.78
N SER A 40 -7.23 10.41 -1.43
CA SER A 40 -8.14 11.24 -2.22
C SER A 40 -7.61 11.52 -3.63
N GLU A 41 -6.32 11.83 -3.78
CA GLU A 41 -5.67 12.04 -5.07
C GLU A 41 -5.75 10.77 -5.94
N ASN A 42 -5.43 9.61 -5.36
CA ASN A 42 -5.53 8.33 -6.05
C ASN A 42 -6.98 8.00 -6.42
N ALA A 43 -7.95 8.29 -5.56
CA ALA A 43 -9.36 8.08 -5.87
C ALA A 43 -9.81 8.93 -7.07
N GLU A 44 -9.37 10.19 -7.16
CA GLU A 44 -9.63 11.05 -8.31
C GLU A 44 -8.90 10.55 -9.57
N LEU A 45 -7.65 10.11 -9.45
CA LEU A 45 -6.92 9.48 -10.55
C LEU A 45 -7.62 8.21 -11.04
N LEU A 46 -8.17 7.39 -10.14
CA LEU A 46 -8.94 6.20 -10.49
C LEU A 46 -10.25 6.53 -11.21
N LYS A 47 -10.96 7.60 -10.83
CA LYS A 47 -12.15 8.07 -11.55
C LYS A 47 -11.79 8.52 -12.96
N ASN A 48 -10.69 9.26 -13.09
CA ASN A 48 -10.20 9.75 -14.37
C ASN A 48 -9.64 8.62 -15.25
N SER A 49 -8.99 7.60 -14.66
CA SER A 49 -8.55 6.41 -15.38
C SER A 49 -9.69 5.46 -15.69
N GLY A 50 -10.73 5.37 -14.85
CA GLY A 50 -11.90 4.51 -15.09
C GLY A 50 -12.76 5.00 -16.25
N ARG A 51 -12.81 6.31 -16.50
CA ARG A 51 -13.53 6.91 -17.62
C ARG A 51 -12.76 6.94 -18.95
N GLY A 52 -11.49 6.53 -18.96
CA GLY A 52 -10.61 6.76 -20.11
C GLY A 52 -9.37 5.89 -20.24
N ALA A 53 -9.13 4.92 -19.34
CA ALA A 53 -8.20 3.82 -19.58
C ALA A 53 -8.84 2.91 -20.61
N LYS A 54 -8.88 3.41 -21.86
CA LYS A 54 -8.77 2.56 -23.03
C LYS A 54 -7.70 1.55 -22.68
N SER A 55 -8.00 0.26 -22.80
CA SER A 55 -6.96 -0.77 -22.80
C SER A 55 -5.80 -0.18 -23.58
N ALA A 56 -4.62 -0.03 -22.95
CA ALA A 56 -3.47 0.58 -23.60
C ALA A 56 -3.43 0.07 -25.04
N ASP A 57 -3.30 0.99 -26.02
CA ASP A 57 -3.43 0.62 -27.43
C ASP A 57 -2.67 -0.69 -27.65
N PRO A 58 -3.36 -1.71 -28.21
CA PRO A 58 -2.85 -3.06 -28.19
C PRO A 58 -1.43 -3.04 -28.74
N THR A 59 -0.48 -3.64 -28.00
CA THR A 59 0.92 -3.63 -28.38
C THR A 59 1.04 -3.94 -29.88
N PRO A 60 1.64 -3.04 -30.68
CA PRO A 60 1.71 -3.21 -32.13
C PRO A 60 2.21 -4.60 -32.50
N GLY A 61 1.56 -5.24 -33.47
CA GLY A 61 1.85 -6.63 -33.84
C GLY A 61 3.32 -6.87 -34.20
N SER A 62 4.00 -5.86 -34.73
CA SER A 62 5.44 -5.88 -35.01
C SER A 62 6.30 -6.04 -33.74
N LEU A 63 5.97 -5.30 -32.68
CA LEU A 63 6.67 -5.40 -31.39
C LEU A 63 6.38 -6.74 -30.72
N ARG A 64 5.13 -7.23 -30.82
CA ARG A 64 4.77 -8.57 -30.33
C ARG A 64 5.57 -9.66 -31.06
N ALA A 65 5.63 -9.62 -32.38
CA ALA A 65 6.41 -10.56 -33.19
C ALA A 65 7.92 -10.49 -32.90
N ALA A 66 8.47 -9.29 -32.69
CA ALA A 66 9.87 -9.11 -32.31
C ALA A 66 10.16 -9.74 -30.94
N ALA A 67 9.28 -9.52 -29.96
CA ALA A 67 9.40 -10.10 -28.63
C ALA A 67 9.31 -11.64 -28.65
N GLU A 68 8.44 -12.21 -29.48
CA GLU A 68 8.36 -13.67 -29.68
C GLU A 68 9.67 -14.24 -30.23
N ARG A 69 10.23 -13.61 -31.27
CA ARG A 69 11.52 -14.04 -31.86
C ARG A 69 12.65 -13.98 -30.85
N PHE A 70 12.71 -12.90 -30.07
CA PHE A 70 13.69 -12.76 -29.00
C PHE A 70 13.56 -13.88 -27.96
N ARG A 71 12.34 -14.20 -27.52
CA ARG A 71 12.09 -15.28 -26.56
C ARG A 71 12.52 -16.64 -27.12
N ARG A 72 12.11 -16.98 -28.35
CA ARG A 72 12.53 -18.22 -29.02
C ARG A 72 14.06 -18.32 -29.12
N ALA A 73 14.74 -17.23 -29.52
CA ALA A 73 16.20 -17.21 -29.62
C ALA A 73 16.92 -17.37 -28.27
N ARG A 74 16.26 -17.02 -27.16
CA ARG A 74 16.78 -17.16 -25.79
C ARG A 74 16.30 -18.43 -25.09
N GLY A 75 15.57 -19.31 -25.78
CA GLY A 75 14.96 -20.50 -25.17
C GLY A 75 13.90 -20.17 -24.11
N LEU A 76 13.34 -18.96 -24.15
CA LEU A 76 12.29 -18.51 -23.24
C LEU A 76 10.92 -18.88 -23.78
N ALA A 77 10.00 -19.26 -22.89
CA ALA A 77 8.62 -19.55 -23.25
C ALA A 77 7.93 -18.31 -23.85
N VAL A 78 7.24 -18.54 -24.97
CA VAL A 78 6.31 -17.56 -25.56
C VAL A 78 4.98 -17.74 -24.82
N PRO A 79 4.47 -16.70 -24.14
CA PRO A 79 3.21 -16.81 -23.44
C PRO A 79 2.06 -17.00 -24.44
N ASP A 80 1.14 -17.91 -24.13
CA ASP A 80 -0.09 -18.07 -24.89
C ASP A 80 -0.90 -16.76 -24.85
N PRO A 81 -1.63 -16.44 -25.93
CA PRO A 81 -2.53 -15.30 -25.93
C PRO A 81 -3.58 -15.51 -24.84
N VAL A 82 -3.41 -14.79 -23.73
CA VAL A 82 -4.39 -14.80 -22.64
C VAL A 82 -5.70 -14.26 -23.22
N PRO A 83 -6.83 -14.99 -23.11
CA PRO A 83 -8.11 -14.46 -23.53
C PRO A 83 -8.31 -13.10 -22.85
N SER A 84 -8.64 -12.09 -23.64
CA SER A 84 -8.95 -10.75 -23.14
C SER A 84 -9.83 -10.91 -21.92
N ARG A 85 -9.33 -10.45 -20.76
CA ARG A 85 -10.04 -10.54 -19.48
C ARG A 85 -11.41 -9.92 -19.69
N SER A 86 -12.42 -10.76 -19.95
CA SER A 86 -13.81 -10.34 -19.98
C SER A 86 -14.02 -9.57 -18.69
N GLN A 87 -14.51 -8.34 -18.84
CA GLN A 87 -14.77 -7.41 -17.75
C GLN A 87 -15.39 -8.21 -16.60
N LEU A 88 -14.64 -8.39 -15.51
CA LEU A 88 -15.27 -8.89 -14.29
C LEU A 88 -16.38 -7.89 -13.95
N PRO A 89 -17.55 -8.37 -13.51
CA PRO A 89 -18.60 -7.49 -13.03
C PRO A 89 -18.00 -6.50 -12.01
N PRO A 90 -18.40 -5.21 -12.04
CA PRO A 90 -17.89 -4.21 -11.10
C PRO A 90 -18.13 -4.55 -9.62
N ASP A 91 -18.96 -5.57 -9.33
CA ASP A 91 -19.36 -6.02 -8.00
C ASP A 91 -18.71 -7.33 -7.53
N ALA A 92 -17.57 -7.75 -8.10
CA ALA A 92 -16.80 -8.79 -7.41
C ALA A 92 -16.28 -8.21 -6.08
N PRO A 93 -16.73 -8.70 -4.90
CA PRO A 93 -16.24 -8.22 -3.63
C PRO A 93 -14.74 -8.45 -3.62
N ARG A 94 -13.94 -7.41 -3.37
CA ARG A 94 -12.51 -7.59 -3.13
C ARG A 94 -12.40 -8.51 -1.90
N PRO A 95 -11.75 -9.68 -1.98
CA PRO A 95 -11.43 -10.43 -0.78
C PRO A 95 -10.38 -9.61 -0.03
N GLY A 96 -10.81 -8.81 0.94
CA GLY A 96 -9.96 -7.86 1.64
C GLY A 96 -10.67 -6.62 2.20
N ASP A 97 -11.99 -6.49 2.02
CA ASP A 97 -12.81 -5.46 2.70
C ASP A 97 -13.61 -6.02 3.89
N ASP A 98 -13.30 -7.27 4.30
CA ASP A 98 -13.63 -7.70 5.65
C ASP A 98 -12.53 -7.13 6.55
N GLU A 99 -12.91 -6.17 7.38
CA GLU A 99 -12.13 -5.69 8.53
C GLU A 99 -11.37 -6.88 9.14
N GLU A 100 -10.07 -6.92 8.90
CA GLU A 100 -9.20 -7.97 9.42
C GLU A 100 -9.24 -7.85 10.94
N ASP A 101 -10.11 -8.64 11.56
CA ASP A 101 -10.26 -8.72 13.00
C ASP A 101 -9.04 -9.44 13.57
N PHE A 102 -8.03 -8.64 13.92
CA PHE A 102 -6.82 -9.07 14.63
C PHE A 102 -7.07 -9.29 16.13
N SER A 103 -8.32 -9.44 16.58
CA SER A 103 -8.60 -9.82 17.96
C SER A 103 -7.90 -11.14 18.31
N GLN A 104 -7.28 -11.16 19.50
CA GLN A 104 -6.55 -12.31 20.02
C GLN A 104 -7.40 -13.60 20.02
N MET A 105 -8.71 -13.45 20.20
CA MET A 105 -9.70 -14.54 20.19
C MET A 105 -9.80 -15.25 18.82
N ARG A 106 -9.65 -14.53 17.70
CA ARG A 106 -9.71 -15.11 16.35
C ARG A 106 -8.42 -15.84 15.98
N ILE A 107 -7.27 -15.34 16.45
CA ILE A 107 -5.97 -15.96 16.24
C ILE A 107 -5.88 -17.31 16.95
N MET A 108 -6.33 -17.40 18.21
CA MET A 108 -6.28 -18.65 18.98
C MET A 108 -7.20 -19.76 18.47
N LYS A 109 -8.25 -19.43 17.71
CA LYS A 109 -9.21 -20.42 17.18
C LYS A 109 -8.82 -21.00 15.81
N ARG A 110 -7.80 -20.46 15.16
CA ARG A 110 -7.37 -20.89 13.82
C ARG A 110 -6.47 -22.13 13.83
N ASP A 111 -5.90 -22.46 14.98
CA ASP A 111 -5.01 -23.62 15.18
C ASP A 111 -5.73 -24.83 15.79
N ARG A 112 -7.00 -25.07 15.41
CA ARG A 112 -7.73 -26.30 15.77
C ARG A 112 -8.29 -27.02 14.56
#